data_AF-A0A8T9C5I6-F1
#
_entry.id   AF-A0A8T9C5I6-F1
#
_cell.length_a   1.000
_cell.length_b   1.000
_cell.length_c   1.000
_cell.angle_alpha   90.00
_cell.angle_beta   90.00
_cell.angle_gamma   90.00
#
_symmetry.space_group_name_H-M   'P 1'
#
loop_
_entity.id
_entity.type
_entity.pdbx_description
1 polymer ?
#
loop_
_entity_poly.entity_id
_entity_poly.type
_entity_poly.pdbx_seq_one_letter_code
_entity_poly.pdbx_strand_id
1 'polypeptide(L)'
;MKTTLTILATIFAAKALAAPTDTTYPPPPGGYDSITYPAGTGENLPYYPPPPGGWKSVTYPPGTGSDASSSPFIFTSTYNVVALGSEVRNGTTSAPGPKDAVGFFNFGINSVMDTICYNITLLNVAGDYRSPAATATHIHEAARGASGPPRLAFPNPIGDDTYRVSTGCLTGPFVTGLKGADGRDTGEGFEVKQIEENPKGFFTDSHTVLFSLGVVRGQLA
;
A
#
# COMPACT_ATOMS: atom_id res chain seq x y z
N MET A 1 58.35 -21.83 -22.37
CA MET A 1 57.17 -21.00 -22.70
C MET A 1 56.24 -21.80 -23.60
N LYS A 2 55.13 -22.29 -23.07
CA LYS A 2 54.03 -22.92 -23.82
C LYS A 2 52.73 -22.33 -23.29
N THR A 3 52.07 -21.56 -24.13
CA THR A 3 50.81 -20.87 -23.87
C THR A 3 49.66 -21.84 -24.13
N THR A 4 48.81 -22.08 -23.13
CA THR A 4 47.60 -22.91 -23.31
C THR A 4 46.38 -22.01 -23.16
N LEU A 5 45.68 -21.80 -24.28
CA LEU A 5 44.46 -21.01 -24.38
C LEU A 5 43.28 -21.89 -23.99
N THR A 6 42.56 -21.56 -22.92
CA THR A 6 41.36 -22.29 -22.48
C THR A 6 40.13 -21.55 -22.99
N ILE A 7 39.36 -22.17 -23.88
CA ILE A 7 38.09 -21.64 -24.39
C ILE A 7 36.97 -22.13 -23.46
N LEU A 8 36.33 -21.23 -22.71
CA LEU A 8 35.08 -21.50 -22.01
C LEU A 8 33.92 -21.37 -23.00
N ALA A 9 33.24 -22.49 -23.30
CA ALA A 9 31.96 -22.48 -23.99
C ALA A 9 30.83 -22.29 -22.97
N THR A 10 30.12 -21.17 -23.05
CA THR A 10 28.91 -20.89 -22.26
C THR A 10 27.70 -21.55 -22.91
N ILE A 11 27.08 -22.50 -22.22
CA ILE A 11 25.81 -23.12 -22.62
C ILE A 11 24.68 -22.19 -22.17
N PHE A 12 23.97 -21.56 -23.11
CA PHE A 12 22.69 -20.89 -22.84
C PHE A 12 21.60 -21.96 -22.73
N ALA A 13 21.10 -22.21 -21.52
CA ALA A 13 19.87 -22.96 -21.33
C ALA A 13 18.68 -22.06 -21.69
N ALA A 14 18.03 -22.33 -22.82
CA ALA A 14 16.76 -21.71 -23.15
C ALA A 14 15.69 -22.22 -22.17
N LYS A 15 15.16 -21.34 -21.31
CA LYS A 15 13.97 -21.64 -20.52
C LYS A 15 12.79 -21.82 -21.47
N ALA A 16 12.23 -23.03 -21.51
CA ALA A 16 10.94 -23.27 -22.14
C ALA A 16 9.88 -22.41 -21.43
N LEU A 17 9.17 -21.55 -22.19
CA LEU A 17 7.98 -20.88 -21.66
C LEU A 17 6.91 -21.95 -21.43
N ALA A 18 6.37 -21.99 -20.21
CA ALA A 18 5.17 -22.75 -19.91
C ALA A 18 3.99 -22.19 -20.74
N ALA A 19 3.15 -23.09 -21.27
CA ALA A 19 1.88 -22.70 -21.88
C ALA A 19 1.01 -21.95 -20.85
N PRO A 20 0.22 -20.94 -21.25
CA PRO A 20 -0.64 -20.21 -20.34
C PRO A 20 -1.62 -21.18 -19.68
N THR A 21 -1.64 -21.17 -18.35
CA THR A 21 -2.62 -21.88 -17.54
C THR A 21 -4.02 -21.39 -17.89
N ASP A 22 -4.93 -22.33 -18.12
CA ASP A 22 -6.34 -22.09 -18.42
C ASP A 22 -6.95 -21.17 -17.34
N THR A 23 -7.20 -19.91 -17.68
CA THR A 23 -7.73 -18.92 -16.74
C THR A 23 -9.23 -19.16 -16.58
N THR A 24 -9.62 -19.82 -15.49
CA THR A 24 -11.03 -19.94 -15.11
C THR A 24 -11.51 -18.62 -14.52
N TYR A 25 -12.41 -17.93 -15.21
CA TYR A 25 -13.08 -16.75 -14.67
C TYR A 25 -14.34 -17.18 -13.91
N PRO A 26 -14.63 -16.57 -12.74
CA PRO A 26 -15.91 -16.78 -12.07
C PRO A 26 -17.06 -16.24 -12.95
N PRO A 27 -18.28 -16.81 -12.82
CA PRO A 27 -19.43 -16.34 -13.57
C PRO A 27 -19.75 -14.88 -13.24
N PRO A 28 -20.19 -14.08 -14.23
CA PRO A 28 -20.61 -12.70 -14.02
C PRO A 28 -21.86 -12.65 -13.11
N PRO A 29 -22.12 -11.52 -12.43
CA PRO A 29 -23.35 -11.32 -11.67
C PRO A 29 -24.59 -11.52 -12.58
N GLY A 30 -25.41 -12.54 -12.28
CA GLY A 30 -26.55 -12.93 -13.11
C GLY A 30 -26.36 -14.21 -13.94
N GLY A 31 -25.15 -14.78 -13.96
CA GLY A 31 -24.82 -15.99 -14.73
C GLY A 31 -24.45 -15.68 -16.19
N TYR A 32 -23.83 -16.64 -16.89
CA TYR A 32 -23.46 -16.44 -18.30
C TYR A 32 -24.68 -16.24 -19.22
N ASP A 33 -25.82 -16.78 -18.80
CA ASP A 33 -27.09 -16.66 -19.51
C ASP A 33 -27.66 -15.23 -19.52
N SER A 34 -27.16 -14.34 -18.65
CA SER A 34 -27.60 -12.94 -18.59
C SER A 34 -26.88 -12.02 -19.58
N ILE A 35 -25.91 -12.54 -20.36
CA ILE A 35 -25.14 -11.77 -21.33
C ILE A 35 -25.71 -11.98 -22.72
N THR A 36 -26.25 -10.92 -23.32
CA THR A 36 -26.62 -10.92 -24.74
C THR A 36 -25.36 -10.77 -25.60
N TYR A 37 -24.86 -11.88 -26.15
CA TYR A 37 -23.75 -11.84 -27.08
C TYR A 37 -24.18 -11.34 -28.47
N PRO A 38 -23.33 -10.56 -29.17
CA PRO A 38 -23.52 -10.24 -30.57
C PRO A 38 -23.72 -11.50 -31.43
N ALA A 39 -24.57 -11.43 -32.45
CA ALA A 39 -24.80 -12.55 -33.37
C ALA A 39 -23.47 -13.04 -33.98
N GLY A 40 -23.16 -14.33 -33.82
CA GLY A 40 -21.89 -14.93 -34.24
C GLY A 40 -20.81 -14.97 -33.15
N THR A 41 -21.13 -14.54 -31.94
CA THR A 41 -20.36 -14.81 -30.72
C THR A 41 -21.29 -15.46 -29.70
N GLY A 42 -20.82 -16.46 -28.97
CA GLY A 42 -21.55 -17.12 -27.88
C GLY A 42 -22.05 -18.51 -28.28
N GLU A 43 -21.50 -19.50 -27.60
CA GLU A 43 -21.73 -20.96 -27.67
C GLU A 43 -21.02 -21.75 -28.79
N ASN A 44 -20.17 -22.69 -28.33
CA ASN A 44 -19.48 -23.74 -29.09
C ASN A 44 -18.37 -23.35 -30.08
N LEU A 45 -17.52 -22.39 -29.71
CA LEU A 45 -16.20 -22.25 -30.34
C LEU A 45 -15.10 -22.70 -29.37
N PRO A 46 -14.26 -23.70 -29.74
CA PRO A 46 -13.10 -24.09 -28.92
C PRO A 46 -12.04 -22.99 -28.84
N TYR A 47 -12.15 -21.97 -29.69
CA TYR A 47 -11.29 -20.80 -29.74
C TYR A 47 -12.05 -19.59 -30.25
N TYR A 48 -11.97 -18.47 -29.52
CA TYR A 48 -12.47 -17.19 -29.99
C TYR A 48 -11.38 -16.46 -30.78
N PRO A 49 -11.59 -16.20 -32.09
CA PRO A 49 -10.66 -15.35 -32.82
C PRO A 49 -10.69 -13.94 -32.23
N PRO A 50 -9.53 -13.24 -32.19
CA PRO A 50 -9.50 -11.86 -31.75
C PRO A 50 -10.43 -11.00 -32.61
N PRO A 51 -11.14 -10.02 -32.01
CA PRO A 51 -11.98 -9.11 -32.78
C PRO A 51 -11.13 -8.29 -33.76
N PRO A 52 -11.73 -7.70 -34.81
CA PRO A 52 -11.03 -6.80 -35.71
C PRO A 52 -10.26 -5.71 -34.93
N GLY A 53 -8.93 -5.69 -35.06
CA GLY A 53 -8.05 -4.79 -34.29
C GLY A 53 -7.35 -5.42 -33.07
N GLY A 54 -7.63 -6.69 -32.77
CA GLY A 54 -7.01 -7.43 -31.66
C GLY A 54 -7.64 -7.16 -30.30
N TRP A 55 -7.35 -7.98 -29.29
CA TRP A 55 -7.90 -7.80 -27.93
C TRP A 55 -7.55 -6.46 -27.28
N LYS A 56 -6.54 -5.75 -27.80
CA LYS A 56 -6.15 -4.40 -27.36
C LYS A 56 -7.09 -3.29 -27.85
N SER A 57 -7.91 -3.55 -28.87
CA SER A 57 -8.89 -2.58 -29.38
C SER A 57 -10.25 -2.68 -28.68
N VAL A 58 -10.44 -3.68 -27.81
CA VAL A 58 -11.67 -3.85 -27.03
C VAL A 58 -11.64 -2.90 -25.85
N THR A 59 -12.56 -1.94 -25.84
CA THR A 59 -12.83 -1.12 -24.65
C THR A 59 -13.73 -1.91 -23.71
N TYR A 60 -13.15 -2.44 -22.65
CA TYR A 60 -13.91 -3.11 -21.59
C TYR A 60 -14.68 -2.09 -20.75
N PRO A 61 -15.88 -2.44 -20.24
CA PRO A 61 -16.56 -1.62 -19.25
C PRO A 61 -15.65 -1.36 -18.04
N PRO A 62 -15.70 -0.16 -17.42
CA PRO A 62 -14.97 0.12 -16.20
C PRO A 62 -15.25 -0.95 -15.13
N GLY A 63 -14.20 -1.51 -14.52
CA GLY A 63 -14.33 -2.55 -13.50
C GLY A 63 -14.40 -3.99 -14.02
N THR A 64 -13.98 -4.26 -15.27
CA THR A 64 -13.83 -5.62 -15.81
C THR A 64 -12.39 -5.89 -16.27
N GLY A 65 -11.95 -7.15 -16.23
CA GLY A 65 -10.58 -7.56 -16.60
C GLY A 65 -9.62 -7.69 -15.42
N SER A 66 -8.30 -7.79 -15.69
CA SER A 66 -7.23 -7.87 -14.68
C SER A 66 -7.16 -6.66 -13.73
N ASP A 67 -7.86 -5.59 -14.09
CA ASP A 67 -7.92 -4.32 -13.36
C ASP A 67 -9.20 -4.21 -12.50
N ALA A 68 -10.08 -5.22 -12.55
CA ALA A 68 -11.21 -5.34 -11.65
C ALA A 68 -10.70 -5.75 -10.26
N SER A 69 -10.36 -4.73 -9.45
CA SER A 69 -10.16 -4.93 -8.03
C SER A 69 -11.42 -5.61 -7.46
N SER A 70 -11.30 -6.88 -7.07
CA SER A 70 -12.34 -7.63 -6.37
C SER A 70 -12.56 -7.14 -4.93
N SER A 71 -11.90 -6.03 -4.56
CA SER A 71 -12.08 -5.37 -3.28
C SER A 71 -13.50 -4.78 -3.20
N PRO A 72 -14.23 -4.98 -2.10
CA PRO A 72 -15.48 -4.24 -1.87
C PRO A 72 -15.23 -2.73 -1.70
N PHE A 73 -13.96 -2.31 -1.63
CA PHE A 73 -13.55 -0.91 -1.53
C PHE A 73 -12.99 -0.41 -2.86
N ILE A 74 -13.50 0.74 -3.30
CA ILE A 74 -12.94 1.51 -4.42
C ILE A 74 -11.90 2.46 -3.85
N PHE A 75 -10.65 2.33 -4.30
CA PHE A 75 -9.57 3.24 -3.94
C PHE A 75 -9.20 4.12 -5.12
N THR A 76 -9.10 5.43 -4.88
CA THR A 76 -8.52 6.42 -5.79
C THR A 76 -6.99 6.30 -5.86
N SER A 77 -6.36 5.82 -4.79
CA SER A 77 -4.93 5.49 -4.77
C SER A 77 -4.59 4.44 -3.72
N THR A 78 -3.42 3.80 -3.87
CA THR A 78 -2.88 2.86 -2.88
C THR A 78 -1.41 3.13 -2.60
N TYR A 79 -0.98 2.97 -1.36
CA TYR A 79 0.40 3.17 -0.93
C TYR A 79 0.89 1.95 -0.15
N ASN A 80 2.06 1.44 -0.52
CA ASN A 80 2.72 0.35 0.19
C ASN A 80 4.04 0.88 0.74
N VAL A 81 4.13 1.09 2.05
CA VAL A 81 5.26 1.73 2.70
C VAL A 81 5.97 0.74 3.59
N VAL A 82 7.28 0.61 3.37
CA VAL A 82 8.18 -0.09 4.30
C VAL A 82 8.81 0.95 5.22
N ALA A 83 8.50 0.84 6.51
CA ALA A 83 9.02 1.69 7.56
C ALA A 83 10.15 0.99 8.31
N LEU A 84 11.25 1.70 8.55
CA LEU A 84 12.45 1.16 9.19
C LEU A 84 12.86 2.02 10.37
N GLY A 85 13.50 1.42 11.38
CA GLY A 85 14.08 2.17 12.50
C GLY A 85 15.12 3.20 12.06
N SER A 86 15.87 2.95 10.97
CA SER A 86 16.90 3.86 10.45
C SER A 86 16.37 5.19 9.90
N GLU A 87 15.07 5.24 9.55
CA GLU A 87 14.45 6.42 8.95
C GLU A 87 13.92 7.40 10.00
N VAL A 88 13.91 7.03 11.29
CA VAL A 88 13.36 7.86 12.37
C VAL A 88 14.20 9.13 12.59
N ARG A 89 13.52 10.27 12.85
CA ARG A 89 14.13 11.60 12.98
C ARG A 89 13.58 12.35 14.19
N ASN A 90 14.38 13.28 14.70
CA ASN A 90 13.97 14.33 15.62
C ASN A 90 14.24 15.69 14.95
N GLY A 91 13.19 16.34 14.44
CA GLY A 91 13.36 17.42 13.48
C GLY A 91 14.03 16.88 12.22
N THR A 92 15.24 17.37 11.93
CA THR A 92 16.11 16.89 10.83
C THR A 92 17.24 15.98 11.30
N THR A 93 17.40 15.80 12.61
CA THR A 93 18.46 14.98 13.19
C THR A 93 18.06 13.51 13.19
N SER A 94 19.01 12.61 12.90
CA SER A 94 18.78 11.16 12.98
C SER A 94 18.53 10.72 14.43
N ALA A 95 17.47 9.94 14.65
CA ALA A 95 17.10 9.39 15.96
C ALA A 95 16.59 7.95 15.79
N PRO A 96 17.44 7.01 15.37
CA PRO A 96 17.01 5.72 14.87
C PRO A 96 16.33 4.85 15.94
N GLY A 97 15.29 4.13 15.54
CA GLY A 97 14.70 3.03 16.29
C GLY A 97 15.54 1.74 16.24
N PRO A 98 15.00 0.60 16.68
CA PRO A 98 15.68 -0.70 16.57
C PRO A 98 16.03 -1.03 15.11
N LYS A 99 17.19 -1.66 14.92
CA LYS A 99 17.70 -2.01 13.58
C LYS A 99 16.85 -3.07 12.88
N ASP A 100 16.24 -3.96 13.65
CA ASP A 100 15.45 -5.11 13.22
C ASP A 100 13.93 -4.86 13.25
N ALA A 101 13.49 -3.69 13.74
CA ALA A 101 12.11 -3.27 13.68
C ALA A 101 11.71 -2.87 12.25
N VAL A 102 10.62 -3.45 11.76
CA VAL A 102 10.09 -3.18 10.41
C VAL A 102 8.60 -2.98 10.49
N GLY A 103 8.08 -1.96 9.80
CA GLY A 103 6.67 -1.76 9.60
C GLY A 103 6.29 -1.89 8.12
N PHE A 104 5.18 -2.57 7.84
CA PHE A 104 4.53 -2.59 6.54
C PHE A 104 3.20 -1.86 6.68
N PHE A 105 3.09 -0.71 6.03
CA PHE A 105 1.91 0.13 6.06
C PHE A 105 1.31 0.14 4.67
N ASN A 106 0.21 -0.59 4.50
CA ASN A 106 -0.52 -0.64 3.25
C ASN A 106 -1.79 0.18 3.38
N PHE A 107 -1.92 1.22 2.56
CA PHE A 107 -3.04 2.14 2.57
C PHE A 107 -3.80 2.07 1.25
N GLY A 108 -5.12 2.13 1.32
CA GLY A 108 -6.01 2.43 0.21
C GLY A 108 -6.80 3.69 0.53
N ILE A 109 -6.70 4.71 -0.32
CA ILE A 109 -7.38 5.99 -0.15
C ILE A 109 -8.56 6.07 -1.11
N ASN A 110 -9.66 6.66 -0.66
CA ASN A 110 -10.76 7.15 -1.49
C ASN A 110 -10.95 8.64 -1.18
N SER A 111 -10.38 9.50 -2.02
CA SER A 111 -10.42 10.96 -1.83
C SER A 111 -11.79 11.58 -2.07
N VAL A 112 -12.69 10.89 -2.79
CA VAL A 112 -14.08 11.33 -2.97
C VAL A 112 -14.87 11.19 -1.66
N MET A 113 -14.61 10.11 -0.92
CA MET A 113 -15.28 9.82 0.36
C MET A 113 -14.48 10.27 1.59
N ASP A 114 -13.35 10.96 1.39
CA ASP A 114 -12.38 11.30 2.44
C ASP A 114 -12.08 10.11 3.37
N THR A 115 -11.81 8.95 2.79
CA THR A 115 -11.66 7.67 3.50
C THR A 115 -10.30 7.05 3.23
N ILE A 116 -9.67 6.53 4.27
CA ILE A 116 -8.43 5.75 4.19
C ILE A 116 -8.61 4.40 4.87
N CYS A 117 -8.45 3.33 4.11
CA CYS A 117 -8.33 1.98 4.61
C CYS A 117 -6.86 1.62 4.80
N TYR A 118 -6.57 0.83 5.84
CA TYR A 118 -5.21 0.48 6.23
C TYR A 118 -5.11 -1.00 6.57
N ASN A 119 -3.97 -1.59 6.23
CA ASN A 119 -3.48 -2.87 6.74
C ASN A 119 -2.03 -2.67 7.16
N ILE A 120 -1.83 -2.58 8.46
CA ILE A 120 -0.55 -2.25 9.09
C ILE A 120 -0.04 -3.49 9.81
N THR A 121 1.18 -3.90 9.49
CA THR A 121 1.91 -4.97 10.20
C THR A 121 3.20 -4.42 10.75
N LEU A 122 3.48 -4.67 12.03
CA LEU A 122 4.76 -4.33 12.67
C LEU A 122 5.47 -5.60 13.12
N LEU A 123 6.77 -5.67 12.84
CA LEU A 123 7.66 -6.77 13.22
C LEU A 123 8.75 -6.25 14.16
N ASN A 124 9.05 -7.01 15.21
CA ASN A 124 10.10 -6.70 16.20
C ASN A 124 9.96 -5.30 16.82
N VAL A 125 8.72 -4.90 17.12
CA VAL A 125 8.41 -3.63 17.78
C VAL A 125 8.17 -3.91 19.25
N ALA A 126 9.17 -3.63 20.09
CA ALA A 126 9.11 -3.91 21.51
C ALA A 126 8.50 -2.77 22.34
N GLY A 127 7.78 -3.15 23.40
CA GLY A 127 7.26 -2.25 24.42
C GLY A 127 5.88 -1.67 24.13
N ASP A 128 5.26 -1.15 25.17
CA ASP A 128 3.91 -0.60 25.12
C ASP A 128 3.84 0.64 24.23
N TYR A 129 2.69 0.84 23.58
CA TYR A 129 2.45 2.05 22.80
C TYR A 129 2.43 3.30 23.67
N ARG A 130 3.09 4.37 23.19
CA ARG A 130 3.07 5.67 23.85
C ARG A 130 3.14 6.79 22.83
N SER A 131 2.22 7.74 22.95
CA SER A 131 2.17 8.93 22.09
C SER A 131 1.51 10.10 22.83
N PRO A 132 1.88 11.35 22.52
CA PRO A 132 1.08 12.52 22.89
C PRO A 132 -0.26 12.60 22.16
N ALA A 133 -0.39 11.97 20.99
CA ALA A 133 -1.64 11.83 20.26
C ALA A 133 -2.51 10.70 20.85
N ALA A 134 -3.75 10.58 20.38
CA ALA A 134 -4.74 9.61 20.84
C ALA A 134 -4.28 8.15 20.67
N THR A 135 -3.52 7.87 19.61
CA THR A 135 -2.83 6.60 19.40
C THR A 135 -1.36 6.87 19.05
N ALA A 136 -0.59 5.80 18.84
CA ALA A 136 0.84 5.86 18.62
C ALA A 136 1.24 5.36 17.23
N THR A 137 0.31 5.35 16.29
CA THR A 137 0.50 4.91 14.90
C THR A 137 -0.12 5.96 14.00
N HIS A 138 0.65 6.57 13.10
CA HIS A 138 0.24 7.80 12.45
C HIS A 138 0.57 7.87 10.96
N ILE A 139 -0.06 8.84 10.29
CA ILE A 139 0.56 9.55 9.15
C ILE A 139 0.83 10.99 9.59
N HIS A 140 2.04 11.45 9.32
CA HIS A 140 2.52 12.81 9.55
C HIS A 140 2.70 13.57 8.24
N GLU A 141 2.55 14.89 8.29
CA GLU A 141 2.84 15.79 7.18
C GLU A 141 4.25 16.38 7.34
N ALA A 142 5.23 15.78 6.65
CA ALA A 142 6.54 16.38 6.39
C ALA A 142 7.25 15.71 5.22
N ALA A 143 8.16 16.45 4.59
CA ALA A 143 9.10 15.90 3.62
C ALA A 143 10.04 14.86 4.25
N ARG A 144 10.61 14.01 3.40
CA ARG A 144 11.62 13.01 3.81
C ARG A 144 12.76 13.67 4.58
N GLY A 145 13.09 13.09 5.73
CA GLY A 145 14.17 13.58 6.60
C GLY A 145 13.79 14.72 7.54
N ALA A 146 12.56 15.25 7.47
CA ALA A 146 12.03 16.24 8.41
C ALA A 146 10.94 15.64 9.31
N SER A 147 10.65 16.28 10.44
CA SER A 147 9.52 15.92 11.31
C SER A 147 8.39 16.93 11.12
N GLY A 148 7.16 16.49 11.31
CA GLY A 148 5.97 17.33 11.20
C GLY A 148 4.84 16.81 12.08
N PRO A 149 3.69 17.51 12.14
CA PRO A 149 2.57 17.08 12.97
C PRO A 149 1.90 15.81 12.41
N PRO A 150 1.32 14.95 13.27
CA PRO A 150 0.45 13.88 12.81
C PRO A 150 -0.83 14.49 12.23
N ARG A 151 -1.32 13.93 11.14
CA ARG A 151 -2.61 14.28 10.51
C ARG A 151 -3.64 13.18 10.64
N LEU A 152 -3.19 11.93 10.73
CA LEU A 152 -4.01 10.75 10.97
C LEU A 152 -3.47 9.98 12.16
N ALA A 153 -4.38 9.51 13.02
CA ALA A 153 -4.07 8.62 14.13
C ALA A 153 -4.87 7.32 13.95
N PHE A 154 -4.16 6.20 13.76
CA PHE A 154 -4.77 4.89 13.53
C PHE A 154 -4.85 4.10 14.83
N PRO A 155 -5.84 3.21 14.99
CA PRO A 155 -5.79 2.19 16.02
C PRO A 155 -4.44 1.47 16.01
N ASN A 156 -3.81 1.41 17.18
CA ASN A 156 -2.50 0.77 17.31
C ASN A 156 -2.58 -0.71 16.91
N PRO A 157 -1.62 -1.23 16.14
CA PRO A 157 -1.53 -2.66 15.86
C PRO A 157 -1.54 -3.49 17.14
N ILE A 158 -2.32 -4.58 17.13
CA ILE A 158 -2.49 -5.47 18.28
C ILE A 158 -1.65 -6.73 18.05
N GLY A 159 -0.95 -7.18 19.08
CA GLY A 159 -0.09 -8.37 19.05
C GLY A 159 0.97 -8.30 20.15
N ASP A 160 2.06 -9.05 19.97
CA ASP A 160 3.19 -9.05 20.90
C ASP A 160 4.38 -8.26 20.33
N ASP A 161 5.54 -8.32 20.99
CA ASP A 161 6.73 -7.59 20.57
C ASP A 161 7.32 -8.08 19.24
N THR A 162 6.96 -9.28 18.79
CA THR A 162 7.48 -9.87 17.55
C THR A 162 6.58 -9.58 16.35
N TYR A 163 5.26 -9.49 16.56
CA TYR A 163 4.28 -9.33 15.50
C TYR A 163 3.02 -8.60 15.98
N ARG A 164 2.66 -7.49 15.33
CA ARG A 164 1.44 -6.71 15.62
C ARG A 164 0.71 -6.33 14.33
N VAL A 165 -0.63 -6.34 14.35
CA VAL A 165 -1.46 -6.01 13.17
C VAL A 165 -2.59 -5.05 13.51
N SER A 166 -2.86 -4.09 12.61
CA SER A 166 -4.06 -3.25 12.61
C SER A 166 -4.68 -3.25 11.23
N THR A 167 -6.00 -3.41 11.13
CA THR A 167 -6.72 -3.35 9.85
C THR A 167 -8.05 -2.66 10.05
N GLY A 168 -8.41 -1.77 9.13
CA GLY A 168 -9.69 -1.06 9.17
C GLY A 168 -9.73 0.08 8.17
N CYS A 169 -10.74 0.94 8.31
CA CYS A 169 -10.84 2.18 7.55
C CYS A 169 -11.23 3.32 8.50
N LEU A 170 -10.76 4.52 8.18
CA LEU A 170 -11.15 5.77 8.82
C LEU A 170 -11.76 6.67 7.74
N THR A 171 -12.84 7.37 8.10
CA THR A 171 -13.46 8.39 7.26
C THR A 171 -13.43 9.71 8.02
N GLY A 172 -13.14 10.80 7.31
CA GLY A 172 -13.10 12.13 7.89
C GLY A 172 -14.44 12.56 8.54
N PRO A 173 -14.42 13.58 9.42
CA PRO A 173 -13.26 14.38 9.81
C PRO A 173 -12.29 13.61 10.72
N PHE A 174 -11.00 13.82 10.50
CA PHE A 174 -9.95 13.16 11.27
C PHE A 174 -9.56 13.95 12.52
N VAL A 175 -9.19 13.22 13.57
CA VAL A 175 -8.77 13.78 14.86
C VAL A 175 -7.56 12.99 15.33
N THR A 176 -6.50 13.69 15.73
CA THR A 176 -5.30 13.07 16.30
C THR A 176 -5.29 13.12 17.82
N GLY A 177 -6.05 14.03 18.43
CA GLY A 177 -6.01 14.31 19.87
C GLY A 177 -4.82 15.17 20.29
N LEU A 178 -3.94 15.55 19.35
CA LEU A 178 -2.79 16.40 19.60
C LEU A 178 -3.12 17.82 19.15
N LYS A 179 -2.86 18.81 20.00
CA LYS A 179 -3.02 20.22 19.63
C LYS A 179 -1.78 20.78 18.94
N GLY A 180 -1.99 21.46 17.82
CA GLY A 180 -0.99 22.24 17.11
C GLY A 180 -0.65 23.56 17.81
N ALA A 181 0.29 24.31 17.22
CA ALA A 181 0.74 25.60 17.76
C ALA A 181 -0.37 26.67 17.79
N ASP A 182 -1.39 26.52 16.95
CA ASP A 182 -2.59 27.37 16.89
C ASP A 182 -3.69 26.92 17.88
N GLY A 183 -3.44 25.88 18.68
CA GLY A 183 -4.34 25.37 19.70
C GLY A 183 -5.44 24.42 19.18
N ARG A 184 -5.48 24.17 17.87
CA ARG A 184 -6.46 23.27 17.21
C ARG A 184 -5.89 21.85 17.08
N ASP A 185 -6.76 20.86 16.85
CA ASP A 185 -6.31 19.49 16.65
C ASP A 185 -5.46 19.39 15.37
N THR A 186 -4.36 18.64 15.38
CA THR A 186 -3.49 18.56 14.20
C THR A 186 -4.12 17.79 13.05
N GLY A 187 -5.17 16.99 13.27
CA GLY A 187 -5.99 16.39 12.21
C GLY A 187 -7.10 17.32 11.68
N GLU A 188 -7.38 18.45 12.35
CA GLU A 188 -8.48 19.33 11.96
C GLU A 188 -8.27 19.91 10.56
N GLY A 189 -9.28 19.71 9.69
CA GLY A 189 -9.26 20.19 8.30
C GLY A 189 -8.32 19.41 7.37
N PHE A 190 -7.69 18.34 7.85
CA PHE A 190 -6.96 17.41 7.00
C PHE A 190 -7.93 16.56 6.18
N GLU A 191 -7.63 16.38 4.90
CA GLU A 191 -8.35 15.49 3.99
C GLU A 191 -7.35 14.58 3.29
N VAL A 192 -7.71 13.31 3.07
CA VAL A 192 -6.81 12.31 2.47
C VAL A 192 -6.40 12.66 1.04
N LYS A 193 -7.16 13.52 0.35
CA LYS A 193 -6.78 14.04 -0.98
C LYS A 193 -5.43 14.76 -0.96
N GLN A 194 -5.05 15.36 0.16
CA GLN A 194 -3.77 16.05 0.31
C GLN A 194 -2.58 15.06 0.19
N ILE A 195 -2.76 13.80 0.60
CA ILE A 195 -1.78 12.72 0.40
C ILE A 195 -1.63 12.40 -1.09
N GLU A 196 -2.74 12.36 -1.84
CA GLU A 196 -2.72 12.09 -3.28
C GLU A 196 -2.04 13.22 -4.05
N GLU A 197 -2.29 14.46 -3.65
CA GLU A 197 -1.69 15.66 -4.25
C GLU A 197 -0.17 15.75 -3.99
N ASN A 198 0.30 15.32 -2.81
CA ASN A 198 1.72 15.38 -2.45
C ASN A 198 2.16 14.23 -1.55
N PRO A 199 2.29 12.99 -2.05
CA PRO A 199 2.63 11.83 -1.20
C PRO A 199 4.05 11.93 -0.61
N LYS A 200 4.96 12.65 -1.28
CA LYS A 200 6.32 12.94 -0.77
C LYS A 200 6.33 13.87 0.43
N GLY A 201 5.22 14.54 0.71
CA GLY A 201 4.99 15.36 1.89
C GLY A 201 4.48 14.57 3.10
N PHE A 202 4.30 13.25 3.01
CA PHE A 202 3.75 12.44 4.10
C PHE A 202 4.60 11.22 4.44
N PHE A 203 4.69 10.93 5.73
CA PHE A 203 5.33 9.72 6.24
C PHE A 203 4.46 9.04 7.29
N THR A 204 4.66 7.75 7.50
CA THR A 204 4.00 6.96 8.54
C THR A 204 5.02 6.46 9.55
N ASP A 205 4.58 6.29 10.79
CA ASP A 205 5.39 5.80 11.88
C ASP A 205 4.57 5.06 12.94
N SER A 206 5.29 4.52 13.92
CA SER A 206 4.72 4.05 15.17
C SER A 206 5.65 4.39 16.34
N HIS A 207 5.12 4.47 17.55
CA HIS A 207 5.88 4.84 18.75
C HIS A 207 5.63 3.87 19.90
N THR A 208 6.67 3.61 20.70
CA THR A 208 6.55 2.85 21.94
C THR A 208 7.18 3.60 23.10
N VAL A 209 6.98 3.12 24.33
CA VAL A 209 7.62 3.66 25.53
C VAL A 209 9.15 3.67 25.44
N LEU A 210 9.73 2.74 24.66
CA LEU A 210 11.18 2.62 24.45
C LEU A 210 11.67 3.57 23.34
N PHE A 211 10.80 3.92 22.38
CA PHE A 211 11.12 4.71 21.20
C PHE A 211 10.07 5.80 20.98
N SER A 212 10.07 6.80 21.86
CA SER A 212 9.08 7.88 21.86
C SER A 212 9.15 8.78 20.63
N LEU A 213 10.32 8.87 19.98
CA LEU A 213 10.51 9.61 18.72
C LEU A 213 10.13 8.80 17.47
N GLY A 214 9.80 7.52 17.65
CA GLY A 214 9.43 6.59 16.59
C GLY A 214 10.23 5.29 16.69
N VAL A 215 9.54 4.15 16.64
CA VAL A 215 10.16 2.82 16.56
C VAL A 215 10.49 2.45 15.11
N VAL A 216 9.65 2.88 14.17
CA VAL A 216 9.82 2.74 12.72
C VAL A 216 9.26 3.97 12.03
N ARG A 217 9.81 4.33 10.87
CA ARG A 217 9.30 5.40 10.01
C ARG A 217 9.45 5.05 8.53
N GLY A 218 8.50 5.46 7.69
CA GLY A 218 8.59 5.32 6.24
C GLY A 218 7.85 6.44 5.50
N GLN A 219 8.46 6.98 4.43
CA GLN A 219 7.80 7.99 3.58
C GLN A 219 6.82 7.31 2.61
N LEU A 220 5.72 7.98 2.27
CA LEU A 220 4.72 7.46 1.33
C LEU A 220 5.20 7.45 -0.14
N ALA A 221 6.24 8.22 -0.49
CA ALA A 221 6.86 8.25 -1.82
C ALA A 221 8.35 8.68 -1.81
#